data_AF-A0AA35IWF2-F1
#
_entry.id   AF-A0AA35IWF2-F1
#
_cell.length_a   1.000
_cell.length_b   1.000
_cell.length_c   1.000
_cell.angle_alpha   90.00
_cell.angle_beta   90.00
_cell.angle_gamma   90.00
#
_symmetry.space_group_name_H-M   'P 1'
#
loop_
_entity.id
_entity.type
_entity.pdbx_description
1 polymer ?
#
loop_
_entity_poly.entity_id
_entity_poly.type
_entity_poly.pdbx_seq_one_letter_code
_entity_poly.pdbx_strand_id
1 'polypeptide(L)'
;MSGYFSSFSLNKITDSIATAAHKTHDTLNNALANANVNLNDPQTRLSIKSRTRFVQESLGTISDISKLPPQYQFLEKKSDSLEKVCKRILLVSKTFEVEGYDYPPNLTESISDWWSLNKDGWFGSKKSEITNKKKGSNHDDAFLPRSFAQAISKAAVDCEFEFQNLENDEKAELKKKRESTKNAQTTGAQDEENEEDEDEEEEEDEDLSNLIKVFDSWSTCYKNIDEGKTEMDSMMVKEFNKKLEKLINQDFKRVHELRKKVEISRLKFDTMRYEVKAKEAQLDAQKPGVTEEAHTKDVSANTATSLNEIPSTVDEKQKSNVNTEAESKKEANEQVADDAVVMKEDPKDDKKDDTPLEESEENKLLEKLEDEFVSNTTAAVETMEEIADSSEILGLIKLFQNFQLVYFRQCVQEVEANLKVLNGLEN
;
A
#
# COMPACT_ATOMS: atom_id res chain seq x y z
N MET A 1 -35.40 34.64 -12.43
CA MET A 1 -34.17 33.95 -12.87
C MET A 1 -34.35 32.43 -12.73
N SER A 2 -35.14 31.81 -13.61
CA SER A 2 -35.31 30.34 -13.66
C SER A 2 -35.63 29.93 -15.09
N GLY A 3 -34.60 29.73 -15.92
CA GLY A 3 -34.81 29.48 -17.35
C GLY A 3 -33.58 29.12 -18.19
N TYR A 4 -32.45 28.72 -17.57
CA TYR A 4 -31.22 28.41 -18.32
C TYR A 4 -30.74 26.95 -18.19
N PHE A 5 -31.54 26.05 -17.59
CA PHE A 5 -31.16 24.64 -17.45
C PHE A 5 -32.17 23.63 -18.05
N SER A 6 -33.25 24.05 -18.72
CA SER A 6 -34.27 23.12 -19.23
C SER A 6 -34.01 22.55 -20.64
N SER A 7 -32.87 22.85 -21.27
CA SER A 7 -32.52 22.38 -22.62
C SER A 7 -31.50 21.23 -22.65
N PHE A 8 -31.08 20.70 -21.48
CA PHE A 8 -30.37 19.43 -21.41
C PHE A 8 -31.36 18.28 -21.54
N SER A 9 -31.69 17.92 -22.79
CA SER A 9 -32.51 16.76 -23.10
C SER A 9 -31.71 15.48 -22.80
N LEU A 10 -32.07 14.76 -21.73
CA LEU A 10 -31.54 13.44 -21.37
C LEU A 10 -31.57 12.45 -22.54
N ASN A 11 -32.54 12.59 -23.46
CA ASN A 11 -32.65 11.78 -24.67
C ASN A 11 -31.40 11.85 -25.56
N LYS A 12 -30.73 13.02 -25.65
CA LYS A 12 -29.49 13.15 -26.42
C LYS A 12 -28.31 12.42 -25.77
N ILE A 13 -28.31 12.29 -24.45
CA ILE A 13 -27.30 11.53 -23.71
C ILE A 13 -27.56 10.03 -23.90
N THR A 14 -28.82 9.60 -23.79
CA THR A 14 -29.24 8.21 -24.04
C THR A 14 -28.94 7.77 -25.47
N ASP A 15 -29.25 8.59 -26.48
CA ASP A 15 -28.97 8.29 -27.89
C ASP A 15 -27.46 8.28 -28.17
N SER A 16 -26.69 9.16 -27.51
CA SER A 16 -25.23 9.19 -27.63
C SER A 16 -24.58 7.98 -26.95
N ILE A 17 -25.11 7.50 -25.83
CA ILE A 17 -24.62 6.30 -25.12
C ILE A 17 -24.96 5.05 -25.91
N ALA A 18 -26.19 4.92 -26.43
CA ALA A 18 -26.59 3.82 -27.29
C ALA A 18 -25.74 3.78 -28.56
N THR A 19 -25.53 4.93 -29.21
CA THR A 19 -24.68 5.05 -30.40
C THR A 19 -23.21 4.74 -30.10
N ALA A 20 -22.69 5.14 -28.93
CA ALA A 20 -21.33 4.82 -28.51
C ALA A 20 -21.17 3.32 -28.20
N ALA A 21 -22.16 2.69 -27.56
CA ALA A 21 -22.18 1.25 -27.28
C ALA A 21 -22.24 0.40 -28.56
N HIS A 22 -23.00 0.85 -29.57
CA HIS A 22 -23.01 0.21 -30.89
C HIS A 22 -21.68 0.37 -31.62
N LYS A 23 -21.08 1.57 -31.60
CA LYS A 23 -19.76 1.82 -32.21
C LYS A 23 -18.64 1.03 -31.53
N THR A 24 -18.68 0.83 -30.21
CA THR A 24 -17.69 -0.01 -29.51
C THR A 24 -17.90 -1.49 -29.82
N HIS A 25 -19.15 -1.95 -29.97
CA HIS A 25 -19.45 -3.31 -30.44
C HIS A 25 -18.86 -3.58 -31.83
N ASP A 26 -19.05 -2.66 -32.78
CA ASP A 26 -18.51 -2.79 -34.13
C ASP A 26 -16.98 -2.70 -34.15
N THR A 27 -16.39 -1.81 -33.34
CA THR A 27 -14.93 -1.67 -33.24
C THR A 27 -14.29 -2.90 -32.62
N LEU A 28 -14.92 -3.51 -31.61
CA LEU A 28 -14.45 -4.75 -30.99
C LEU A 28 -14.60 -5.93 -31.95
N ASN A 29 -15.75 -6.08 -32.62
CA ASN A 29 -15.94 -7.14 -33.61
C ASN A 29 -14.93 -7.03 -34.76
N ASN A 30 -14.63 -5.82 -35.23
CA ASN A 30 -13.60 -5.58 -36.24
C ASN A 30 -12.17 -5.83 -35.72
N ALA A 31 -11.86 -5.46 -34.47
CA ALA A 31 -10.56 -5.75 -33.85
C ALA A 31 -10.34 -7.25 -33.62
N LEU A 32 -11.40 -7.98 -33.30
CA LEU A 32 -11.41 -9.44 -33.13
C LEU A 32 -11.32 -10.19 -34.46
N ALA A 33 -11.84 -9.63 -35.54
CA ALA A 33 -11.65 -10.18 -36.88
C ALA A 33 -10.20 -9.98 -37.39
N ASN A 34 -9.52 -8.92 -36.93
CA ASN A 34 -8.16 -8.58 -37.35
C ASN A 34 -7.06 -9.23 -36.49
N ALA A 35 -7.32 -9.50 -35.22
CA ALA A 35 -6.47 -10.36 -34.40
C ALA A 35 -6.86 -11.80 -34.70
N ASN A 36 -5.95 -12.61 -35.26
CA ASN A 36 -6.15 -13.99 -35.69
C ASN A 36 -6.47 -14.96 -34.52
N VAL A 37 -7.52 -14.66 -33.75
CA VAL A 37 -7.97 -15.34 -32.54
C VAL A 37 -8.79 -16.56 -32.98
N ASN A 38 -8.42 -17.74 -32.47
CA ASN A 38 -9.11 -18.98 -32.79
C ASN A 38 -10.51 -18.98 -32.13
N LEU A 39 -11.50 -18.44 -32.83
CA LEU A 39 -12.91 -18.33 -32.42
C LEU A 39 -13.62 -19.69 -32.24
N ASN A 40 -12.94 -20.81 -32.52
CA ASN A 40 -13.51 -22.15 -32.36
C ASN A 40 -13.33 -22.73 -30.94
N ASP A 41 -12.53 -22.09 -30.08
CA ASP A 41 -12.39 -22.51 -28.68
C ASP A 41 -13.48 -21.87 -27.79
N PRO A 42 -14.27 -22.66 -27.03
CA PRO A 42 -15.35 -22.13 -26.19
C PRO A 42 -14.87 -21.14 -25.12
N GLN A 43 -13.64 -21.28 -24.61
CA GLN A 43 -13.08 -20.38 -23.60
C GLN A 43 -12.75 -18.99 -24.14
N THR A 44 -12.14 -18.92 -25.33
CA THR A 44 -11.83 -17.64 -26.00
C THR A 44 -13.10 -16.88 -26.37
N ARG A 45 -14.13 -17.56 -26.88
CA ARG A 45 -15.46 -16.94 -27.13
C ARG A 45 -16.06 -16.36 -25.84
N LEU A 46 -16.03 -17.12 -24.75
CA LEU A 46 -16.52 -16.66 -23.45
C LEU A 46 -15.76 -15.43 -22.95
N SER A 47 -14.43 -15.40 -23.11
CA SER A 47 -13.61 -14.27 -22.68
C SER A 47 -13.93 -12.96 -23.42
N ILE A 48 -14.41 -13.05 -24.66
CA ILE A 48 -14.82 -11.90 -25.47
C ILE A 48 -16.21 -11.42 -25.06
N LYS A 49 -17.14 -12.36 -24.87
CA LYS A 49 -18.51 -12.06 -24.44
C LYS A 49 -18.55 -11.49 -23.03
N SER A 50 -17.72 -12.02 -22.12
CA SER A 50 -17.58 -11.51 -20.77
C SER A 50 -17.10 -10.05 -20.78
N ARG A 51 -16.08 -9.70 -21.56
CA ARG A 51 -15.64 -8.30 -21.75
C ARG A 51 -16.75 -7.39 -22.28
N THR A 52 -17.58 -7.89 -23.19
CA THR A 52 -18.72 -7.13 -23.72
C THR A 52 -19.78 -6.90 -22.63
N ARG A 53 -20.08 -7.93 -21.84
CA ARG A 53 -20.94 -7.83 -20.66
C ARG A 53 -20.42 -6.86 -19.62
N PHE A 54 -19.12 -6.84 -19.35
CA PHE A 54 -18.54 -5.88 -18.39
C PHE A 54 -18.82 -4.43 -18.78
N VAL A 55 -18.72 -4.12 -20.07
CA VAL A 55 -19.08 -2.79 -20.59
C VAL A 55 -20.57 -2.53 -20.43
N GLN A 56 -21.42 -3.51 -20.72
CA GLN A 56 -22.87 -3.40 -20.57
C GLN A 56 -23.32 -3.23 -19.09
N GLU A 57 -22.67 -3.93 -18.17
CA GLU A 57 -22.87 -3.81 -16.71
C GLU A 57 -22.39 -2.45 -16.20
N SER A 58 -21.20 -2.01 -16.64
CA SER A 58 -20.67 -0.68 -16.29
C SER A 58 -21.55 0.47 -16.80
N LEU A 59 -22.27 0.26 -17.90
CA LEU A 59 -23.24 1.22 -18.48
C LEU A 59 -24.65 1.08 -17.88
N GLY A 60 -24.88 0.13 -16.97
CA GLY A 60 -26.18 -0.08 -16.31
C GLY A 60 -27.26 -0.71 -17.19
N THR A 61 -26.88 -1.34 -18.30
CA THR A 61 -27.82 -1.99 -19.24
C THR A 61 -28.23 -3.41 -18.84
N ILE A 62 -27.53 -4.01 -17.88
CA ILE A 62 -27.79 -5.37 -17.37
C ILE A 62 -28.13 -5.29 -15.88
N SER A 63 -29.21 -5.97 -15.46
CA SER A 63 -29.70 -5.99 -14.07
C SER A 63 -29.49 -7.33 -13.33
N ASP A 64 -29.22 -8.42 -14.05
CA ASP A 64 -28.99 -9.75 -13.50
C ASP A 64 -27.48 -9.96 -13.28
N ILE A 65 -26.96 -9.38 -12.19
CA ILE A 65 -25.54 -9.40 -11.81
C ILE A 65 -25.39 -10.17 -10.50
N SER A 66 -24.42 -11.09 -10.44
CA SER A 66 -24.10 -11.76 -9.19
C SER A 66 -23.55 -10.76 -8.17
N LYS A 67 -24.23 -10.62 -7.03
CA LYS A 67 -23.82 -9.70 -5.97
C LYS A 67 -22.83 -10.38 -5.03
N LEU A 68 -21.67 -9.77 -4.87
CA LEU A 68 -20.71 -10.19 -3.86
C LEU A 68 -21.27 -9.95 -2.45
N PRO A 69 -21.01 -10.85 -1.48
CA PRO A 69 -21.49 -10.71 -0.11
C PRO A 69 -21.14 -9.35 0.52
N PRO A 70 -22.01 -8.77 1.38
CA PRO A 70 -21.72 -7.49 2.03
C PRO A 70 -20.43 -7.48 2.85
N GLN A 71 -20.08 -8.62 3.46
CA GLN A 71 -18.83 -8.79 4.22
C GLN A 71 -17.60 -8.63 3.33
N TYR A 72 -17.62 -9.23 2.13
CA TYR A 72 -16.56 -9.07 1.13
C TYR A 72 -16.39 -7.60 0.73
N GLN A 73 -17.48 -6.91 0.41
CA GLN A 73 -17.43 -5.48 0.03
C GLN A 73 -16.90 -4.58 1.15
N PHE A 74 -17.25 -4.88 2.40
CA PHE A 74 -16.73 -4.15 3.55
C PHE A 74 -15.22 -4.38 3.70
N LEU A 75 -14.77 -5.63 3.55
CA LEU A 75 -13.36 -6.00 3.63
C LEU A 75 -12.53 -5.33 2.52
N GLU A 76 -13.05 -5.26 1.29
CA GLU A 76 -12.43 -4.49 0.21
C GLU A 76 -12.24 -3.01 0.58
N LYS A 77 -13.30 -2.36 1.07
CA LYS A 77 -13.22 -0.96 1.50
C LYS A 77 -12.24 -0.75 2.66
N LYS A 78 -12.18 -1.70 3.58
CA LYS A 78 -11.23 -1.68 4.70
C LYS A 78 -9.80 -1.77 4.16
N SER A 79 -9.52 -2.72 3.26
CA SER A 79 -8.22 -2.88 2.61
C SER A 79 -7.81 -1.64 1.81
N ASP A 80 -8.71 -1.08 1.00
CA ASP A 80 -8.46 0.14 0.20
C ASP A 80 -8.16 1.35 1.08
N SER A 81 -8.89 1.50 2.18
CA SER A 81 -8.67 2.57 3.16
C SER A 81 -7.30 2.41 3.85
N LEU A 82 -6.93 1.17 4.17
CA LEU A 82 -5.66 0.86 4.81
C LEU A 82 -4.48 1.15 3.88
N GLU A 83 -4.56 0.73 2.61
CA GLU A 83 -3.55 1.04 1.60
C GLU A 83 -3.35 2.56 1.46
N LYS A 84 -4.45 3.33 1.44
CA LYS A 84 -4.39 4.79 1.36
C LYS A 84 -3.69 5.41 2.57
N VAL A 85 -3.95 4.91 3.77
CA VAL A 85 -3.27 5.36 5.00
C VAL A 85 -1.78 5.00 4.93
N CYS A 86 -1.43 3.78 4.56
CA CYS A 86 -0.04 3.34 4.40
C CYS A 86 0.71 4.21 3.39
N LYS A 87 0.12 4.50 2.23
CA LYS A 87 0.72 5.39 1.22
C LYS A 87 0.95 6.82 1.74
N ARG A 88 0.01 7.34 2.53
CA ARG A 88 0.14 8.68 3.14
C ARG A 88 1.26 8.70 4.18
N ILE A 89 1.36 7.67 5.02
CA ILE A 89 2.44 7.55 6.01
C ILE A 89 3.77 7.46 5.29
N LEU A 90 3.88 6.61 4.26
CA LEU A 90 5.11 6.45 3.48
C LEU A 90 5.54 7.75 2.81
N LEU A 91 4.60 8.53 2.27
CA LEU A 91 4.90 9.82 1.66
C LEU A 91 5.61 10.76 2.65
N VAL A 92 5.14 10.80 3.91
CA VAL A 92 5.74 11.64 4.95
C VAL A 92 7.05 11.02 5.43
N SER A 93 7.11 9.72 5.69
CA SER A 93 8.33 9.09 6.21
C SER A 93 9.46 8.99 5.19
N LYS A 94 9.19 9.22 3.90
CA LYS A 94 10.24 9.42 2.89
C LYS A 94 11.07 10.67 3.11
N THR A 95 10.64 11.62 3.94
CA THR A 95 11.48 12.79 4.28
C THR A 95 12.76 12.38 5.02
N PHE A 96 12.75 11.24 5.73
CA PHE A 96 13.94 10.71 6.39
C PHE A 96 15.02 10.21 5.40
N GLU A 97 14.70 10.08 4.11
CA GLU A 97 15.67 9.76 3.05
C GLU A 97 16.38 11.01 2.52
N VAL A 98 15.85 12.20 2.82
CA VAL A 98 16.38 13.46 2.30
C VAL A 98 17.39 14.01 3.30
N GLU A 99 18.67 14.08 2.92
CA GLU A 99 19.68 14.74 3.75
C GLU A 99 19.33 16.23 3.96
N GLY A 100 19.50 16.74 5.18
CA GLY A 100 19.22 18.14 5.51
C GLY A 100 17.75 18.51 5.61
N TYR A 101 16.82 17.54 5.69
CA TYR A 101 15.38 17.83 5.80
C TYR A 101 15.02 18.67 7.05
N ASP A 102 15.84 18.60 8.09
CA ASP A 102 15.71 19.33 9.35
C ASP A 102 16.40 20.70 9.34
N TYR A 103 17.23 20.97 8.33
CA TYR A 103 17.92 22.24 8.14
C TYR A 103 17.83 22.69 6.67
N PRO A 104 16.62 23.03 6.18
CA PRO A 104 16.43 23.44 4.80
C PRO A 104 17.16 24.77 4.52
N PRO A 105 17.80 24.93 3.36
CA PRO A 105 18.36 26.21 2.96
C PRO A 105 17.26 27.28 2.91
N ASN A 106 17.62 28.50 3.30
CA ASN A 106 16.74 29.65 3.51
C ASN A 106 15.48 29.66 2.59
N LEU A 107 14.31 29.58 3.23
CA LEU A 107 12.99 29.25 2.65
C LEU A 107 12.33 30.39 1.82
N THR A 108 13.05 31.44 1.47
CA THR A 108 12.43 32.63 0.84
C THR A 108 12.16 32.47 -0.65
N GLU A 109 12.76 31.51 -1.34
CA GLU A 109 12.60 31.40 -2.80
C GLU A 109 12.14 30.04 -3.33
N SER A 110 12.16 28.93 -2.55
CA SER A 110 12.00 27.63 -3.22
C SER A 110 11.55 26.43 -2.36
N ILE A 111 10.32 26.48 -1.86
CA ILE A 111 9.65 25.26 -1.35
C ILE A 111 9.17 24.40 -2.53
N SER A 112 8.84 24.99 -3.68
CA SER A 112 8.42 24.25 -4.88
C SER A 112 9.58 23.63 -5.66
N ASP A 113 10.78 24.24 -5.71
CA ASP A 113 11.89 23.62 -6.45
C ASP A 113 12.53 22.49 -5.65
N TRP A 114 12.54 22.56 -4.31
CA TRP A 114 13.02 21.46 -3.48
C TRP A 114 12.18 20.16 -3.66
N TRP A 115 10.85 20.27 -3.73
CA TRP A 115 9.98 19.11 -4.00
C TRP A 115 9.95 18.68 -5.48
N SER A 116 10.22 19.59 -6.42
CA SER A 116 10.23 19.26 -7.85
C SER A 116 11.58 18.75 -8.35
N LEU A 117 12.71 19.10 -7.73
CA LEU A 117 14.00 18.44 -7.97
C LEU A 117 13.97 16.95 -7.63
N ASN A 118 13.19 16.55 -6.62
CA ASN A 118 13.01 15.14 -6.25
C ASN A 118 12.09 14.36 -7.20
N LYS A 119 11.38 15.02 -8.13
CA LYS A 119 10.52 14.35 -9.11
C LYS A 119 11.32 13.80 -10.30
N ASP A 120 12.48 14.40 -10.60
CA ASP A 120 13.31 14.01 -11.75
C ASP A 120 14.45 13.05 -11.39
N GLY A 121 14.74 12.83 -10.10
CA GLY A 121 15.81 11.94 -9.63
C GLY A 121 15.38 10.56 -9.08
N TRP A 122 14.11 10.35 -8.70
CA TRP A 122 13.68 9.15 -7.96
C TRP A 122 13.19 7.99 -8.86
N PHE A 123 12.63 8.24 -10.05
CA PHE A 123 12.05 7.18 -10.91
C PHE A 123 12.74 6.99 -12.28
N GLY A 124 13.93 7.57 -12.48
CA GLY A 124 14.61 7.59 -13.77
C GLY A 124 15.99 6.97 -13.76
N SER A 125 16.09 5.66 -13.97
CA SER A 125 17.32 5.07 -14.48
C SER A 125 17.61 5.65 -15.87
N LYS A 126 18.62 6.55 -16.01
CA LYS A 126 19.42 6.66 -17.25
C LYS A 126 20.71 7.48 -17.09
N LYS A 127 21.82 6.73 -17.23
CA LYS A 127 23.11 7.07 -17.86
C LYS A 127 23.81 8.38 -17.47
N SER A 128 24.77 8.20 -16.56
CA SER A 128 26.18 8.59 -16.71
C SER A 128 26.59 9.02 -18.13
N GLU A 129 27.10 10.26 -18.23
CA GLU A 129 28.08 10.64 -19.23
C GLU A 129 29.27 11.30 -18.52
N ILE A 130 30.45 10.73 -18.81
CA ILE A 130 31.75 11.03 -18.21
C ILE A 130 32.33 12.29 -18.85
N THR A 131 32.75 13.26 -18.04
CA THR A 131 33.82 14.19 -18.45
C THR A 131 34.82 14.42 -17.32
N ASN A 132 36.06 14.00 -17.59
CA ASN A 132 37.27 14.18 -16.79
C ASN A 132 37.59 15.66 -16.50
N LYS A 133 37.96 15.97 -15.23
CA LYS A 133 39.11 16.85 -14.93
C LYS A 133 39.54 16.84 -13.45
N LYS A 134 40.81 16.43 -13.27
CA LYS A 134 41.87 16.87 -12.33
C LYS A 134 41.67 16.81 -10.81
N LYS A 135 42.56 15.99 -10.24
CA LYS A 135 42.96 15.78 -8.84
C LYS A 135 43.64 17.01 -8.23
N GLY A 136 43.12 17.46 -7.08
CA GLY A 136 43.71 18.45 -6.17
C GLY A 136 42.64 18.94 -5.17
N SER A 137 42.89 18.75 -3.87
CA SER A 137 42.04 19.03 -2.68
C SER A 137 40.75 18.21 -2.50
N ASN A 138 40.72 17.38 -1.45
CA ASN A 138 39.52 16.75 -0.91
C ASN A 138 38.68 17.80 -0.16
N HIS A 139 37.70 18.44 -0.80
CA HIS A 139 36.55 19.04 -0.08
C HIS A 139 35.38 19.41 -1.03
N ASP A 140 34.90 18.49 -1.86
CA ASP A 140 33.78 18.74 -2.79
C ASP A 140 32.44 18.13 -2.32
N ASP A 141 32.18 18.06 -1.02
CA ASP A 141 30.89 17.59 -0.45
C ASP A 141 30.38 18.54 0.65
N ALA A 142 30.10 19.83 0.38
CA ALA A 142 29.50 20.68 1.42
C ALA A 142 28.95 22.02 0.89
N PHE A 143 27.83 22.03 0.16
CA PHE A 143 27.13 23.31 -0.01
C PHE A 143 26.23 23.63 1.20
N LEU A 144 25.84 22.64 2.02
CA LEU A 144 25.04 22.83 3.24
C LEU A 144 25.37 21.71 4.25
N PRO A 145 25.32 21.97 5.57
CA PRO A 145 25.40 20.91 6.57
C PRO A 145 24.23 19.93 6.39
N ARG A 146 24.50 18.64 6.58
CA ARG A 146 23.53 17.53 6.43
C ARG A 146 22.40 17.60 7.46
N SER A 147 22.57 18.33 8.55
CA SER A 147 21.57 18.50 9.59
C SER A 147 21.79 19.80 10.35
N PHE A 148 20.79 20.18 11.15
CA PHE A 148 20.91 21.34 12.03
C PHE A 148 21.95 21.11 13.13
N ALA A 149 22.03 19.89 13.65
CA ALA A 149 23.00 19.53 14.69
C ALA A 149 24.43 19.63 14.16
N GLN A 150 24.67 19.18 12.92
CA GLN A 150 25.96 19.34 12.25
C GLN A 150 26.30 20.82 12.03
N ALA A 151 25.32 21.66 11.71
CA ALA A 151 25.52 23.09 11.54
C ALA A 151 25.99 23.75 12.85
N ILE A 152 25.38 23.40 13.99
CA ILE A 152 25.78 23.89 15.31
C ILE A 152 27.17 23.40 15.66
N SER A 153 27.46 22.11 15.49
CA SER A 153 28.78 21.55 15.77
C SER A 153 29.86 22.25 14.96
N LYS A 154 29.65 22.44 13.65
CA LYS A 154 30.61 23.15 12.80
C LYS A 154 30.83 24.60 13.24
N ALA A 155 29.76 25.34 13.56
CA ALA A 155 29.88 26.71 14.05
C ALA A 155 30.65 26.78 15.38
N ALA A 156 30.45 25.80 16.28
CA ALA A 156 31.19 25.72 17.53
C ALA A 156 32.68 25.40 17.31
N VAL A 157 33.04 24.49 16.39
CA VAL A 157 34.45 24.25 16.00
C VAL A 157 35.10 25.51 15.44
N ASP A 158 34.38 26.26 14.59
CA ASP A 158 34.90 27.50 14.02
C ASP A 158 35.20 28.53 15.13
N CYS A 159 34.34 28.63 16.15
CA CYS A 159 34.58 29.48 17.33
C CYS A 159 35.77 28.99 18.16
N GLU A 160 35.84 27.69 18.46
CA GLU A 160 36.94 27.07 19.20
C GLU A 160 38.30 27.38 18.56
N PHE A 161 38.38 27.22 17.22
CA PHE A 161 39.58 27.48 16.45
C PHE A 161 40.02 28.95 16.54
N GLU A 162 39.07 29.90 16.53
CA GLU A 162 39.38 31.32 16.66
C GLU A 162 40.01 31.63 18.04
N PHE A 163 39.49 31.05 19.12
CA PHE A 163 40.05 31.24 20.46
C PHE A 163 41.38 30.51 20.65
N GLN A 164 41.58 29.33 20.06
CA GLN A 164 42.88 28.66 20.04
C GLN A 164 43.94 29.50 19.30
N ASN A 165 43.58 30.16 18.21
CA ASN A 165 44.51 31.05 17.51
C ASN A 165 44.90 32.25 18.39
N LEU A 166 43.93 32.85 19.09
CA LEU A 166 44.19 33.94 20.04
C LEU A 166 45.12 33.52 21.18
N GLU A 167 44.89 32.33 21.76
CA GLU A 167 45.73 31.78 22.83
C GLU A 167 47.18 31.57 22.36
N ASN A 168 47.35 31.07 21.14
CA ASN A 168 48.66 30.86 20.54
C ASN A 168 49.37 32.19 20.23
N ASP A 169 48.64 33.19 19.78
CA ASP A 169 49.18 34.53 19.50
C ASP A 169 49.65 35.21 20.81
N GLU A 170 48.88 35.14 21.88
CA GLU A 170 49.27 35.65 23.20
C GLU A 170 50.53 34.96 23.74
N LYS A 171 50.57 33.62 23.69
CA LYS A 171 51.76 32.83 24.07
C LYS A 171 52.99 33.20 23.22
N ALA A 172 52.81 33.52 21.94
CA ALA A 172 53.89 33.95 21.05
C ALA A 172 54.38 35.38 21.37
N GLU A 173 53.50 36.30 21.74
CA GLU A 173 53.87 37.67 22.16
C GLU A 173 54.65 37.68 23.48
N LEU A 174 54.20 36.90 24.47
CA LEU A 174 54.89 36.76 25.76
C LEU A 174 56.32 36.21 25.59
N LYS A 175 56.50 35.22 24.71
CA LYS A 175 57.83 34.68 24.35
C LYS A 175 58.74 35.73 23.71
N LYS A 176 58.24 36.52 22.76
CA LYS A 176 59.01 37.61 22.12
C LYS A 176 59.43 38.68 23.13
N LYS A 177 58.54 39.04 24.07
CA LYS A 177 58.83 40.01 25.12
C LYS A 177 59.97 39.51 26.03
N ARG A 178 59.92 38.25 26.46
CA ARG A 178 60.99 37.60 27.24
C ARG A 178 62.34 37.57 26.48
N GLU A 179 62.34 37.26 25.19
CA GLU A 179 63.56 37.27 24.36
C GLU A 179 64.16 38.68 24.21
N SER A 180 63.32 39.71 24.12
CA SER A 180 63.78 41.10 24.03
C SER A 180 64.41 41.63 25.33
N THR A 181 63.87 41.24 26.49
CA THR A 181 64.41 41.62 27.81
C THR A 181 65.77 40.98 28.07
N LYS A 182 65.93 39.69 27.72
CA LYS A 182 67.21 38.97 27.85
C LYS A 182 68.32 39.57 26.97
N ASN A 183 67.99 40.09 25.80
CA ASN A 183 68.97 40.74 24.92
C ASN A 183 69.37 42.17 25.37
N ALA A 184 68.55 42.87 26.16
CA ALA A 184 68.89 44.19 26.69
C ALA A 184 69.86 44.13 27.88
N GLN A 185 69.78 43.06 28.68
CA GLN A 185 70.55 42.87 29.91
C GLN A 185 72.01 42.44 29.68
N THR A 186 72.40 42.10 28.43
CA THR A 186 73.77 41.67 28.07
C THR A 186 74.72 42.81 27.66
N THR A 187 74.31 44.08 27.78
CA THR A 187 75.16 45.25 27.42
C THR A 187 75.56 46.18 28.59
N GLY A 188 75.16 45.87 29.82
CA GLY A 188 75.58 46.58 31.04
C GLY A 188 76.32 45.65 32.00
N ALA A 189 77.55 46.01 32.37
CA ALA A 189 78.48 45.19 33.14
C ALA A 189 78.10 45.04 34.62
N GLN A 190 78.44 43.85 35.16
CA GLN A 190 78.69 43.47 36.57
C GLN A 190 77.66 43.88 37.63
N ASP A 191 76.96 42.91 38.22
CA ASP A 191 77.13 42.57 39.65
C ASP A 191 76.35 41.29 40.01
N GLU A 192 76.83 40.65 41.08
CA GLU A 192 76.42 39.37 41.64
C GLU A 192 75.00 39.40 42.26
N GLU A 193 74.42 38.20 42.45
CA GLU A 193 73.24 37.89 43.29
C GLU A 193 71.85 38.26 42.72
N ASN A 194 71.27 37.33 41.94
CA ASN A 194 69.94 36.75 42.19
C ASN A 194 69.64 35.71 41.10
N GLU A 195 69.90 34.43 41.39
CA GLU A 195 69.19 33.33 40.72
C GLU A 195 67.80 33.21 41.36
N GLU A 196 66.98 34.23 41.16
CA GLU A 196 65.53 34.19 41.38
C GLU A 196 64.87 34.70 40.10
N ASP A 197 65.20 34.11 38.95
CA ASP A 197 64.39 34.30 37.74
C ASP A 197 63.21 33.33 37.81
N GLU A 198 62.30 33.69 38.71
CA GLU A 198 60.86 33.68 38.50
C GLU A 198 60.36 32.60 37.52
N ASP A 199 59.98 31.46 38.11
CA ASP A 199 58.80 30.72 37.68
C ASP A 199 57.58 31.66 37.74
N GLU A 200 57.55 32.74 36.95
CA GLU A 200 56.31 33.39 36.53
C GLU A 200 55.63 32.35 35.65
N GLU A 201 54.86 31.48 36.32
CA GLU A 201 53.80 30.68 35.71
C GLU A 201 53.15 31.56 34.65
N GLU A 202 53.15 31.10 33.40
CA GLU A 202 52.36 31.75 32.37
C GLU A 202 50.94 31.79 32.95
N GLU A 203 50.48 32.95 33.41
CA GLU A 203 49.08 33.14 33.80
C GLU A 203 48.31 32.95 32.50
N GLU A 204 47.97 31.69 32.21
CA GLU A 204 47.07 31.36 31.12
C GLU A 204 45.79 32.14 31.38
N ASP A 205 45.32 32.85 30.36
CA ASP A 205 44.02 33.52 30.43
C ASP A 205 42.96 32.45 30.69
N GLU A 206 42.57 32.32 31.98
CA GLU A 206 41.65 31.32 32.48
C GLU A 206 40.30 31.45 31.76
N ASP A 207 39.89 32.67 31.43
CA ASP A 207 38.67 32.96 30.67
C ASP A 207 38.79 32.45 29.23
N LEU A 208 39.94 32.65 28.58
CA LEU A 208 40.21 32.15 27.22
C LEU A 208 40.22 30.61 27.18
N SER A 209 40.90 29.98 28.13
CA SER A 209 40.92 28.51 28.29
C SER A 209 39.52 27.94 28.53
N ASN A 210 38.72 28.61 29.38
CA ASN A 210 37.34 28.22 29.64
C ASN A 210 36.47 28.36 28.38
N LEU A 211 36.66 29.42 27.58
CA LEU A 211 35.91 29.63 26.36
C LEU A 211 36.21 28.57 25.28
N ILE A 212 37.48 28.17 25.14
CA ILE A 212 37.87 27.04 24.28
C ILE A 212 37.15 25.76 24.72
N LYS A 213 37.15 25.45 26.03
CA LYS A 213 36.45 24.27 26.58
C LYS A 213 34.93 24.33 26.37
N VAL A 214 34.32 25.52 26.47
CA VAL A 214 32.88 25.71 26.18
C VAL A 214 32.57 25.33 24.74
N PHE A 215 33.33 25.83 23.77
CA PHE A 215 33.07 25.55 22.35
C PHE A 215 33.42 24.12 21.94
N ASP A 216 34.50 23.54 22.48
CA ASP A 216 34.87 22.14 22.26
C ASP A 216 33.78 21.18 22.79
N SER A 217 33.34 21.37 24.03
CA SER A 217 32.30 20.55 24.65
C SER A 217 30.95 20.71 23.93
N TRP A 218 30.59 21.93 23.54
CA TRP A 218 29.36 22.19 22.79
C TRP A 218 29.39 21.58 21.39
N SER A 219 30.53 21.66 20.69
CA SER A 219 30.74 21.03 19.39
C SER A 219 30.59 19.52 19.46
N THR A 220 31.27 18.89 20.42
CA THR A 220 31.25 17.44 20.61
C THR A 220 29.84 16.93 20.92
N CYS A 221 29.10 17.63 21.79
CA CYS A 221 27.70 17.31 22.11
C CYS A 221 26.82 17.26 20.85
N TYR A 222 26.88 18.29 20.01
CA TYR A 222 26.04 18.37 18.81
C TYR A 222 26.51 17.45 17.67
N LYS A 223 27.80 17.12 17.62
CA LYS A 223 28.30 16.07 16.73
C LYS A 223 27.71 14.70 17.09
N ASN A 224 27.70 14.34 18.37
CA ASN A 224 27.11 13.06 18.82
C ASN A 224 25.60 13.00 18.56
N ILE A 225 24.89 14.13 18.73
CA ILE A 225 23.46 14.25 18.38
C ILE A 225 23.25 14.03 16.87
N ASP A 226 24.10 14.61 16.02
CA ASP A 226 24.03 14.41 14.56
C ASP A 226 24.26 12.95 14.14
N GLU A 227 25.25 12.28 14.76
CA GLU A 227 25.52 10.86 14.53
C GLU A 227 24.32 9.99 14.93
N GLY A 228 23.75 10.22 16.12
CA GLY A 228 22.53 9.53 16.56
C GLY A 228 21.32 9.76 15.65
N LYS A 229 21.18 10.99 15.11
CA LYS A 229 20.13 11.30 14.13
C LYS A 229 20.33 10.50 12.84
N THR A 230 21.56 10.46 12.33
CA THR A 230 21.91 9.70 11.13
C THR A 230 21.61 8.21 11.28
N GLU A 231 21.86 7.64 12.45
CA GLU A 231 21.51 6.26 12.77
C GLU A 231 19.98 6.03 12.78
N MET A 232 19.25 6.92 13.44
CA MET A 232 17.78 6.90 13.49
C MET A 232 17.17 6.98 12.08
N ASP A 233 17.63 7.93 11.26
CA ASP A 233 17.17 8.12 9.89
C ASP A 233 17.46 6.86 9.06
N SER A 234 18.68 6.32 9.17
CA SER A 234 19.06 5.05 8.53
C SER A 234 18.14 3.88 8.92
N MET A 235 17.78 3.75 10.20
CA MET A 235 16.84 2.73 10.67
C MET A 235 15.43 2.98 10.13
N MET A 236 14.98 4.24 10.11
CA MET A 236 13.67 4.62 9.59
C MET A 236 13.52 4.22 8.11
N VAL A 237 14.57 4.44 7.32
CA VAL A 237 14.57 4.09 5.90
C VAL A 237 14.66 2.57 5.68
N LYS A 238 15.65 1.92 6.31
CA LYS A 238 15.95 0.50 6.05
C LYS A 238 14.92 -0.45 6.59
N GLU A 239 14.29 -0.12 7.72
CA GLU A 239 13.35 -0.99 8.40
C GLU A 239 11.91 -0.51 8.23
N PHE A 240 11.59 0.73 8.60
CA PHE A 240 10.22 1.22 8.59
C PHE A 240 9.69 1.48 7.16
N ASN A 241 10.35 2.36 6.39
CA ASN A 241 9.95 2.68 5.02
C ASN A 241 9.97 1.43 4.14
N LYS A 242 11.03 0.62 4.22
CA LYS A 242 11.16 -0.60 3.43
C LYS A 242 10.03 -1.61 3.69
N LYS A 243 9.64 -1.83 4.96
CA LYS A 243 8.51 -2.72 5.28
C LYS A 243 7.18 -2.14 4.80
N LEU A 244 6.98 -0.83 4.91
CA LEU A 244 5.79 -0.16 4.42
C LEU A 244 5.70 -0.21 2.88
N GLU A 245 6.82 -0.03 2.18
CA GLU A 245 6.92 -0.21 0.72
C GLU A 245 6.64 -1.66 0.31
N LYS A 246 7.14 -2.64 1.07
CA LYS A 246 6.85 -4.06 0.82
C LYS A 246 5.34 -4.31 0.92
N LEU A 247 4.71 -3.85 2.01
CA LEU A 247 3.27 -4.01 2.23
C LEU A 247 2.46 -3.40 1.07
N ILE A 248 2.81 -2.19 0.63
CA ILE A 248 2.14 -1.49 -0.48
C ILE A 248 2.38 -2.17 -1.83
N ASN A 249 3.62 -2.47 -2.17
CA ASN A 249 4.00 -2.88 -3.53
C ASN A 249 3.89 -4.39 -3.76
N GLN A 250 3.81 -5.19 -2.70
CA GLN A 250 3.69 -6.65 -2.78
C GLN A 250 2.32 -7.10 -2.29
N ASP A 251 1.96 -6.80 -1.05
CA ASP A 251 0.80 -7.42 -0.41
C ASP A 251 -0.51 -6.78 -0.87
N PHE A 252 -0.62 -5.44 -0.85
CA PHE A 252 -1.78 -4.77 -1.44
C PHE A 252 -1.87 -4.99 -2.96
N LYS A 253 -0.73 -5.13 -3.65
CA LYS A 253 -0.73 -5.51 -5.08
C LYS A 253 -1.34 -6.90 -5.30
N ARG A 254 -1.02 -7.88 -4.44
CA ARG A 254 -1.59 -9.22 -4.46
C ARG A 254 -3.11 -9.18 -4.23
N VAL A 255 -3.58 -8.35 -3.29
CA VAL A 255 -5.02 -8.11 -3.07
C VAL A 255 -5.68 -7.59 -4.35
N HIS A 256 -5.10 -6.60 -5.01
CA HIS A 256 -5.64 -6.07 -6.26
C HIS A 256 -5.69 -7.11 -7.38
N GLU A 257 -4.69 -7.99 -7.46
CA GLU A 257 -4.66 -9.09 -8.42
C GLU A 257 -5.75 -10.14 -8.14
N LEU A 258 -5.95 -10.50 -6.87
CA LEU A 258 -7.00 -11.44 -6.46
C LEU A 258 -8.40 -10.87 -6.69
N ARG A 259 -8.63 -9.60 -6.33
CA ARG A 259 -9.91 -8.90 -6.60
C ARG A 259 -10.22 -8.85 -8.09
N LYS A 260 -9.21 -8.60 -8.94
CA LYS A 260 -9.38 -8.67 -10.40
C LYS A 260 -9.74 -10.07 -10.86
N LYS A 261 -9.16 -11.12 -10.28
CA LYS A 261 -9.53 -12.51 -10.60
C LYS A 261 -10.96 -12.82 -10.21
N VAL A 262 -11.41 -12.38 -9.03
CA VAL A 262 -12.81 -12.50 -8.57
C VAL A 262 -13.77 -11.81 -9.53
N GLU A 263 -13.45 -10.59 -9.97
CA GLU A 263 -14.30 -9.87 -10.93
C GLU A 263 -14.36 -10.59 -12.28
N ILE A 264 -13.22 -11.09 -12.77
CA ILE A 264 -13.15 -11.83 -14.04
C ILE A 264 -13.92 -13.14 -13.96
N SER A 265 -13.77 -13.92 -12.88
CA SER A 265 -14.49 -15.19 -12.71
C SER A 265 -15.99 -14.96 -12.53
N ARG A 266 -16.40 -13.96 -11.75
CA ARG A 266 -17.82 -13.53 -11.65
C ARG A 266 -18.40 -13.24 -13.03
N LEU A 267 -17.71 -12.41 -13.80
CA LEU A 267 -18.16 -11.97 -15.11
C LEU A 267 -18.28 -13.13 -16.10
N LYS A 268 -17.32 -14.07 -16.09
CA LYS A 268 -17.39 -15.29 -16.91
C LYS A 268 -18.57 -16.19 -16.49
N PHE A 269 -18.75 -16.39 -15.19
CA PHE A 269 -19.85 -17.17 -14.64
C PHE A 269 -21.21 -16.57 -15.01
N ASP A 270 -21.41 -15.26 -14.79
CA ASP A 270 -22.64 -14.55 -15.14
C ASP A 270 -22.93 -14.58 -16.65
N THR A 271 -21.87 -14.52 -17.47
CA THR A 271 -22.00 -14.64 -18.94
C THR A 271 -22.46 -16.05 -19.34
N MET A 272 -21.82 -17.10 -18.84
CA MET A 272 -22.23 -18.48 -19.15
C MET A 272 -23.62 -18.79 -18.62
N ARG A 273 -23.93 -18.38 -17.39
CA ARG A 273 -25.25 -18.56 -16.79
C ARG A 273 -26.36 -17.94 -17.64
N TYR A 274 -26.10 -16.75 -18.19
CA TYR A 274 -27.04 -16.13 -19.11
C TYR A 274 -27.15 -16.89 -20.43
N GLU A 275 -26.04 -17.36 -21.00
CA GLU A 275 -26.05 -18.12 -22.25
C GLU A 275 -26.82 -19.42 -22.14
N VAL A 276 -26.60 -20.19 -21.07
CA VAL A 276 -27.33 -21.43 -20.78
C VAL A 276 -28.82 -21.13 -20.65
N LYS A 277 -29.19 -20.15 -19.83
CA LYS A 277 -30.60 -19.74 -19.65
C LYS A 277 -31.25 -19.24 -20.95
N ALA A 278 -30.49 -18.54 -21.80
CA ALA A 278 -30.98 -18.06 -23.09
C ALA A 278 -31.20 -19.20 -24.09
N LYS A 279 -30.37 -20.25 -24.06
CA LYS A 279 -30.52 -21.45 -24.88
C LYS A 279 -31.68 -22.33 -24.40
N GLU A 280 -31.78 -22.58 -23.11
CA GLU A 280 -32.92 -23.31 -22.51
C GLU A 280 -34.26 -22.66 -22.91
N ALA A 281 -34.35 -21.33 -22.82
CA ALA A 281 -35.53 -20.59 -23.24
C ALA A 281 -35.82 -20.70 -24.76
N GLN A 282 -34.80 -20.82 -25.61
CA GLN A 282 -34.96 -21.05 -27.05
C GLN A 282 -35.43 -22.47 -27.36
N LEU A 283 -34.93 -23.47 -26.63
CA LEU A 283 -35.34 -24.87 -26.76
C LEU A 283 -36.77 -25.09 -26.27
N ASP A 284 -37.16 -24.45 -25.17
CA ASP A 284 -38.54 -24.47 -24.68
C ASP A 284 -39.52 -23.73 -25.61
N ALA A 285 -39.06 -22.68 -26.30
CA ALA A 285 -39.85 -21.98 -27.33
C ALA A 285 -39.98 -22.79 -28.64
N GLN A 286 -39.15 -23.81 -28.86
CA GLN A 286 -39.20 -24.69 -30.03
C GLN A 286 -39.95 -26.00 -29.81
N LYS A 287 -40.40 -26.31 -28.58
CA LYS A 287 -41.29 -27.45 -28.32
C LYS A 287 -42.67 -27.17 -28.93
N PRO A 288 -43.19 -28.00 -29.87
CA PRO A 288 -44.53 -27.82 -30.41
C PRO A 288 -45.57 -28.05 -29.30
N GLY A 289 -46.44 -27.05 -29.10
CA GLY A 289 -47.55 -27.14 -28.15
C GLY A 289 -48.50 -28.27 -28.52
N VAL A 290 -48.87 -29.08 -27.54
CA VAL A 290 -50.06 -29.93 -27.62
C VAL A 290 -51.27 -29.00 -27.46
N THR A 291 -52.03 -28.87 -28.54
CA THR A 291 -53.30 -28.13 -28.63
C THR A 291 -54.33 -28.64 -27.65
N GLU A 292 -55.08 -27.68 -27.11
CA GLU A 292 -56.35 -27.81 -26.42
C GLU A 292 -57.33 -28.73 -27.17
N GLU A 293 -58.00 -29.64 -26.44
CA GLU A 293 -59.35 -30.07 -26.78
C GLU A 293 -60.29 -29.70 -25.63
N ALA A 294 -61.20 -28.80 -25.95
CA ALA A 294 -62.32 -28.42 -25.12
C ALA A 294 -63.31 -29.59 -24.97
N HIS A 295 -63.72 -29.88 -23.74
CA HIS A 295 -65.02 -30.49 -23.49
C HIS A 295 -65.83 -29.64 -22.51
N THR A 296 -66.75 -28.87 -23.07
CA THR A 296 -67.86 -28.21 -22.38
C THR A 296 -68.84 -29.25 -21.82
N LYS A 297 -69.16 -29.16 -20.53
CA LYS A 297 -70.49 -29.46 -19.98
C LYS A 297 -70.73 -28.60 -18.74
N ASP A 298 -71.55 -27.57 -18.92
CA ASP A 298 -72.23 -26.83 -17.85
C ASP A 298 -73.08 -27.76 -16.97
N VAL A 299 -73.14 -27.51 -15.66
CA VAL A 299 -74.38 -27.24 -14.89
C VAL A 299 -74.02 -26.52 -13.57
N SER A 300 -74.28 -25.21 -13.57
CA SER A 300 -75.00 -24.39 -12.58
C SER A 300 -75.16 -24.87 -11.12
N ALA A 301 -74.72 -24.03 -10.16
CA ALA A 301 -75.59 -23.19 -9.29
C ALA A 301 -75.02 -22.98 -7.87
N ASN A 302 -74.90 -21.70 -7.49
CA ASN A 302 -75.07 -21.05 -6.18
C ASN A 302 -74.40 -21.70 -4.94
N THR A 303 -73.70 -20.94 -4.09
CA THR A 303 -74.33 -19.97 -3.18
C THR A 303 -73.29 -18.98 -2.63
N ALA A 304 -73.79 -17.79 -2.32
CA ALA A 304 -73.08 -16.57 -1.97
C ALA A 304 -72.53 -16.50 -0.53
N THR A 305 -71.88 -15.33 -0.28
CA THR A 305 -71.77 -14.60 1.01
C THR A 305 -70.75 -15.15 2.02
N SER A 306 -69.96 -14.38 2.77
CA SER A 306 -69.50 -12.98 2.77
C SER A 306 -68.63 -12.81 4.02
N LEU A 307 -67.66 -11.89 3.95
CA LEU A 307 -67.18 -11.00 5.01
C LEU A 307 -66.55 -11.55 6.32
N ASN A 308 -65.34 -11.02 6.53
CA ASN A 308 -64.82 -10.39 7.75
C ASN A 308 -64.68 -11.19 9.06
N GLU A 309 -63.44 -11.16 9.57
CA GLU A 309 -62.99 -10.49 10.82
C GLU A 309 -62.08 -11.37 11.70
N ILE A 310 -60.83 -10.91 11.81
CA ILE A 310 -59.87 -11.15 12.89
C ILE A 310 -60.28 -10.13 13.99
N PRO A 311 -60.22 -10.37 15.34
CA PRO A 311 -58.96 -10.68 16.02
C PRO A 311 -59.00 -11.41 17.40
N SER A 312 -57.78 -11.62 17.92
CA SER A 312 -57.37 -11.72 19.35
C SER A 312 -57.19 -13.17 19.87
N THR A 313 -55.95 -13.63 20.09
CA THR A 313 -55.19 -13.68 21.38
C THR A 313 -55.97 -14.40 22.48
N VAL A 314 -55.44 -15.37 23.24
CA VAL A 314 -54.24 -15.33 24.10
C VAL A 314 -53.86 -16.76 24.57
N ASP A 315 -52.57 -16.94 24.94
CA ASP A 315 -52.03 -17.76 26.05
C ASP A 315 -52.25 -19.31 26.06
N GLU A 316 -51.36 -20.18 26.53
CA GLU A 316 -50.10 -20.07 27.29
C GLU A 316 -49.37 -21.44 27.22
N LYS A 317 -48.03 -21.40 27.23
CA LYS A 317 -47.08 -22.25 27.98
C LYS A 317 -47.25 -23.80 28.07
N GLN A 318 -46.21 -24.52 27.64
CA GLN A 318 -45.18 -25.23 28.48
C GLN A 318 -44.37 -26.19 27.59
N LYS A 319 -43.08 -25.94 27.36
CA LYS A 319 -41.92 -26.50 28.10
C LYS A 319 -41.86 -28.03 28.15
N SER A 320 -40.88 -28.62 27.46
CA SER A 320 -39.67 -29.30 28.01
C SER A 320 -39.06 -30.16 26.89
N ASN A 321 -37.81 -29.94 26.47
CA ASN A 321 -36.57 -30.52 27.03
C ASN A 321 -36.54 -32.06 26.99
N VAL A 322 -35.49 -32.78 26.61
CA VAL A 322 -34.14 -32.48 26.09
C VAL A 322 -33.47 -33.85 25.82
N ASN A 323 -32.59 -33.90 24.83
CA ASN A 323 -31.36 -34.70 24.70
C ASN A 323 -31.27 -36.22 24.39
N THR A 324 -30.30 -36.47 23.47
CA THR A 324 -29.24 -37.51 23.41
C THR A 324 -29.66 -38.97 23.22
N GLU A 325 -28.93 -39.85 22.54
CA GLU A 325 -27.56 -39.90 22.01
C GLU A 325 -27.40 -41.14 21.10
N ALA A 326 -26.26 -41.21 20.39
CA ALA A 326 -25.51 -42.40 19.96
C ALA A 326 -26.10 -43.26 18.81
N GLU A 327 -25.48 -43.24 17.62
CA GLU A 327 -24.32 -44.06 17.20
C GLU A 327 -24.53 -45.58 17.27
N SER A 328 -24.42 -46.27 16.12
CA SER A 328 -23.54 -47.46 15.94
C SER A 328 -23.65 -48.05 14.53
N LYS A 329 -22.47 -48.30 13.96
CA LYS A 329 -22.17 -48.97 12.69
C LYS A 329 -22.41 -50.50 12.72
N LYS A 330 -22.59 -51.11 11.54
CA LYS A 330 -22.02 -52.41 11.06
C LYS A 330 -22.50 -52.64 9.61
N GLU A 331 -21.66 -52.69 8.57
CA GLU A 331 -20.79 -53.80 8.13
C GLU A 331 -21.53 -55.16 8.09
N ALA A 332 -21.49 -56.02 7.07
CA ALA A 332 -20.83 -56.10 5.77
C ALA A 332 -21.38 -57.35 5.00
N ASN A 333 -21.09 -57.45 3.69
CA ASN A 333 -20.91 -58.67 2.87
C ASN A 333 -22.14 -59.62 2.65
N GLU A 334 -22.36 -60.35 1.55
CA GLU A 334 -21.52 -60.78 0.41
C GLU A 334 -22.39 -61.46 -0.69
N GLN A 335 -21.83 -61.58 -1.91
CA GLN A 335 -22.04 -62.61 -2.96
C GLN A 335 -23.42 -62.68 -3.68
N VAL A 336 -23.53 -62.35 -4.99
CA VAL A 336 -23.03 -62.99 -6.24
C VAL A 336 -23.77 -64.27 -6.62
N ALA A 337 -24.51 -64.21 -7.73
CA ALA A 337 -24.65 -65.32 -8.71
C ALA A 337 -25.16 -64.78 -10.06
N ASP A 338 -24.40 -65.09 -11.11
CA ASP A 338 -24.70 -64.94 -12.54
C ASP A 338 -26.00 -65.64 -12.97
N ASP A 339 -26.68 -65.10 -13.98
CA ASP A 339 -27.11 -65.94 -15.10
C ASP A 339 -27.24 -65.12 -16.40
N ALA A 340 -26.67 -65.67 -17.47
CA ALA A 340 -26.54 -65.07 -18.79
C ALA A 340 -27.58 -65.66 -19.75
N VAL A 341 -28.33 -64.81 -20.48
CA VAL A 341 -28.97 -65.22 -21.73
C VAL A 341 -28.82 -64.11 -22.78
N VAL A 342 -28.08 -64.46 -23.83
CA VAL A 342 -27.92 -63.75 -25.11
C VAL A 342 -29.10 -64.10 -26.01
N MET A 343 -29.70 -63.12 -26.73
CA MET A 343 -29.85 -63.17 -28.20
C MET A 343 -30.67 -62.03 -28.83
N LYS A 344 -30.03 -61.41 -29.85
CA LYS A 344 -30.55 -60.85 -31.14
C LYS A 344 -30.64 -59.32 -31.32
N GLU A 345 -29.64 -58.81 -32.04
CA GLU A 345 -29.63 -57.74 -33.08
C GLU A 345 -30.72 -58.03 -34.15
N ASP A 346 -31.33 -57.13 -34.95
CA ASP A 346 -31.10 -55.76 -35.46
C ASP A 346 -32.37 -55.39 -36.32
N PRO A 347 -32.55 -54.26 -37.08
CA PRO A 347 -31.83 -52.97 -37.14
C PRO A 347 -32.72 -51.68 -37.29
N LYS A 348 -32.06 -50.51 -37.15
CA LYS A 348 -32.29 -49.18 -37.78
C LYS A 348 -33.62 -48.42 -37.58
N ASP A 349 -33.51 -47.25 -36.92
CA ASP A 349 -33.90 -45.98 -37.56
C ASP A 349 -32.96 -44.85 -37.13
N ASP A 350 -32.39 -44.17 -38.12
CA ASP A 350 -31.42 -43.08 -38.00
C ASP A 350 -32.17 -41.77 -37.70
N LYS A 351 -32.04 -41.24 -36.49
CA LYS A 351 -32.09 -39.78 -36.25
C LYS A 351 -30.97 -39.41 -35.29
N LYS A 352 -29.93 -38.81 -35.85
CA LYS A 352 -28.95 -38.01 -35.11
C LYS A 352 -29.69 -36.83 -34.48
N ASP A 353 -29.97 -36.96 -33.21
CA ASP A 353 -30.28 -35.84 -32.32
C ASP A 353 -28.93 -35.39 -31.74
N ASP A 354 -28.30 -34.39 -32.35
CA ASP A 354 -27.00 -33.80 -31.91
C ASP A 354 -27.16 -32.97 -30.60
N THR A 355 -28.34 -32.97 -30.00
CA THR A 355 -28.78 -32.02 -28.96
C THR A 355 -28.36 -32.37 -27.50
N PRO A 356 -28.21 -33.64 -27.06
CA PRO A 356 -27.91 -33.94 -25.65
C PRO A 356 -26.45 -33.74 -25.22
N LEU A 357 -25.50 -33.81 -26.17
CA LEU A 357 -24.06 -33.78 -25.86
C LEU A 357 -23.54 -32.36 -25.59
N GLU A 358 -24.03 -31.35 -26.32
CA GLU A 358 -23.60 -29.96 -26.14
C GLU A 358 -24.15 -29.33 -24.85
N GLU A 359 -25.40 -29.62 -24.45
CA GLU A 359 -25.96 -29.17 -23.16
C GLU A 359 -25.18 -29.75 -21.97
N SER A 360 -24.69 -30.99 -22.08
CA SER A 360 -23.89 -31.62 -21.01
C SER A 360 -22.54 -30.92 -20.82
N GLU A 361 -21.87 -30.53 -21.90
CA GLU A 361 -20.56 -29.89 -21.84
C GLU A 361 -20.61 -28.44 -21.37
N GLU A 362 -21.66 -27.69 -21.73
CA GLU A 362 -21.85 -26.31 -21.26
C GLU A 362 -22.21 -26.24 -19.78
N ASN A 363 -23.01 -27.19 -19.29
CA ASN A 363 -23.33 -27.30 -17.86
C ASN A 363 -22.10 -27.69 -17.03
N LYS A 364 -21.27 -28.62 -17.52
CA LYS A 364 -19.96 -28.93 -16.90
C LYS A 364 -19.03 -27.71 -16.88
N LEU A 365 -19.08 -26.87 -17.92
CA LEU A 365 -18.29 -25.66 -17.95
C LEU A 365 -18.80 -24.60 -16.97
N LEU A 366 -20.13 -24.48 -16.82
CA LEU A 366 -20.75 -23.59 -15.85
C LEU A 366 -20.36 -23.96 -14.41
N GLU A 367 -20.41 -25.25 -14.07
CA GLU A 367 -19.97 -25.76 -12.77
C GLU A 367 -18.49 -25.43 -12.49
N LYS A 368 -17.60 -25.64 -13.47
CA LYS A 368 -16.18 -25.27 -13.35
C LYS A 368 -15.98 -23.78 -13.11
N LEU A 369 -16.77 -22.92 -13.74
CA LEU A 369 -16.68 -21.47 -13.55
C LEU A 369 -17.24 -21.02 -12.21
N GLU A 370 -18.25 -21.71 -11.69
CA GLU A 370 -18.76 -21.52 -10.33
C GLU A 370 -17.68 -21.87 -9.30
N ASP A 371 -17.05 -23.04 -9.44
CA ASP A 371 -15.93 -23.46 -8.59
C ASP A 371 -14.77 -22.47 -8.65
N GLU A 372 -14.40 -22.00 -9.85
CA GLU A 372 -13.37 -20.98 -10.05
C GLU A 372 -13.76 -19.65 -9.36
N PHE A 373 -15.03 -19.25 -9.43
CA PHE A 373 -15.51 -18.04 -8.78
C PHE A 373 -15.47 -18.16 -7.26
N VAL A 374 -15.96 -19.26 -6.70
CA VAL A 374 -15.94 -19.54 -5.25
C VAL A 374 -14.51 -19.61 -4.75
N SER A 375 -13.64 -20.38 -5.42
CA SER A 375 -12.24 -20.53 -5.05
C SER A 375 -11.47 -19.19 -5.05
N ASN A 376 -11.62 -18.39 -6.11
CA ASN A 376 -10.99 -17.07 -6.17
C ASN A 376 -11.54 -16.12 -5.09
N THR A 377 -12.84 -16.19 -4.79
CA THR A 377 -13.45 -15.35 -3.75
C THR A 377 -12.90 -15.71 -2.37
N THR A 378 -12.79 -17.01 -2.05
CA THR A 378 -12.20 -17.49 -0.79
C THR A 378 -10.75 -17.03 -0.65
N ALA A 379 -9.91 -17.24 -1.68
CA ALA A 379 -8.51 -16.82 -1.65
C ALA A 379 -8.35 -15.29 -1.48
N ALA A 380 -9.24 -14.51 -2.11
CA ALA A 380 -9.26 -13.06 -1.95
C ALA A 380 -9.65 -12.64 -0.53
N VAL A 381 -10.65 -13.28 0.07
CA VAL A 381 -11.07 -13.01 1.46
C VAL A 381 -9.93 -13.31 2.42
N GLU A 382 -9.34 -14.50 2.36
CA GLU A 382 -8.24 -14.91 3.25
C GLU A 382 -7.09 -13.89 3.19
N THR A 383 -6.64 -13.54 1.98
CA THR A 383 -5.53 -12.59 1.80
C THR A 383 -5.89 -11.18 2.29
N MET A 384 -7.13 -10.73 2.06
CA MET A 384 -7.58 -9.43 2.55
C MET A 384 -7.74 -9.40 4.06
N GLU A 385 -8.16 -10.49 4.71
CA GLU A 385 -8.26 -10.59 6.16
C GLU A 385 -6.88 -10.54 6.81
N GLU A 386 -5.90 -11.26 6.26
CA GLU A 386 -4.50 -11.22 6.70
C GLU A 386 -3.94 -9.79 6.65
N ILE A 387 -4.10 -9.10 5.51
CA ILE A 387 -3.53 -7.75 5.31
C ILE A 387 -4.32 -6.68 6.08
N ALA A 388 -5.62 -6.87 6.24
CA ALA A 388 -6.46 -5.94 7.01
C ALA A 388 -6.35 -6.17 8.53
N ASP A 389 -5.54 -7.12 8.97
CA ASP A 389 -5.22 -7.26 10.39
C ASP A 389 -4.39 -6.07 10.86
N SER A 390 -4.70 -5.60 12.07
CA SER A 390 -4.06 -4.45 12.68
C SER A 390 -2.66 -4.75 13.22
N SER A 391 -2.29 -6.02 13.35
CA SER A 391 -1.06 -6.46 14.02
C SER A 391 0.22 -5.96 13.33
N GLU A 392 0.29 -6.07 12.00
CA GLU A 392 1.47 -5.65 11.24
C GLU A 392 1.69 -4.14 11.31
N ILE A 393 0.62 -3.36 11.09
CA ILE A 393 0.68 -1.89 11.16
C ILE A 393 1.00 -1.44 12.59
N LEU A 394 0.40 -2.07 13.60
CA LEU A 394 0.73 -1.78 14.99
C LEU A 394 2.20 -2.05 15.27
N GLY A 395 2.75 -3.14 14.73
CA GLY A 395 4.18 -3.46 14.78
C GLY A 395 5.05 -2.37 14.14
N LEU A 396 4.66 -1.88 12.96
CA LEU A 396 5.37 -0.80 12.25
C LEU A 396 5.33 0.52 13.02
N ILE A 397 4.18 0.91 13.56
CA ILE A 397 4.06 2.13 14.36
C ILE A 397 4.87 2.04 15.65
N LYS A 398 4.87 0.88 16.32
CA LYS A 398 5.76 0.65 17.47
C LYS A 398 7.23 0.78 17.10
N LEU A 399 7.61 0.25 15.94
CA LEU A 399 8.98 0.34 15.43
C LEU A 399 9.40 1.80 15.18
N PHE A 400 8.53 2.58 14.51
CA PHE A 400 8.72 4.01 14.30
C PHE A 400 8.96 4.75 15.63
N GLN A 401 8.08 4.53 16.61
CA GLN A 401 8.18 5.16 17.92
C GLN A 401 9.44 4.74 18.67
N ASN A 402 9.84 3.47 18.57
CA ASN A 402 11.06 2.98 19.22
C ASN A 402 12.32 3.64 18.65
N PHE A 403 12.42 3.82 17.33
CA PHE A 403 13.57 4.50 16.73
C PHE A 403 13.69 5.95 17.21
N GLN A 404 12.58 6.68 17.22
CA GLN A 404 12.53 8.05 17.74
C GLN A 404 12.88 8.10 19.24
N LEU A 405 12.34 7.17 20.03
CA LEU A 405 12.58 7.12 21.48
C LEU A 405 14.04 6.86 21.82
N VAL A 406 14.72 5.97 21.08
CA VAL A 406 16.14 5.69 21.27
C VAL A 406 16.96 6.95 20.99
N TYR A 407 16.70 7.61 19.87
CA TYR A 407 17.36 8.88 19.52
C TYR A 407 17.14 9.96 20.59
N PHE A 408 15.89 10.22 20.99
CA PHE A 408 15.62 11.26 21.99
C PHE A 408 16.26 10.99 23.33
N ARG A 409 16.37 9.71 23.76
CA ARG A 409 17.09 9.35 24.98
C ARG A 409 18.58 9.65 24.87
N GLN A 410 19.19 9.37 23.72
CA GLN A 410 20.58 9.73 23.44
C GLN A 410 20.77 11.25 23.51
N CYS A 411 19.90 12.03 22.85
CA CYS A 411 19.97 13.50 22.91
C CYS A 411 19.92 14.04 24.34
N VAL A 412 19.03 13.50 25.18
CA VAL A 412 18.95 13.89 26.60
C VAL A 412 20.27 13.59 27.31
N GLN A 413 20.85 12.41 27.10
CA GLN A 413 22.11 12.02 27.72
C GLN A 413 23.28 12.93 27.30
N GLU A 414 23.40 13.23 26.00
CA GLU A 414 24.45 14.10 25.46
C GLU A 414 24.32 15.54 26.00
N VAL A 415 23.10 16.08 26.05
CA VAL A 415 22.87 17.43 26.57
C VAL A 415 23.11 17.49 28.08
N GLU A 416 22.66 16.50 28.84
CA GLU A 416 22.93 16.42 30.29
C GLU A 416 24.43 16.29 30.60
N ALA A 417 25.17 15.53 29.79
CA ALA A 417 26.62 15.41 29.92
C ALA A 417 27.31 16.75 29.64
N ASN A 418 26.93 17.43 28.55
CA ASN A 418 27.49 18.74 28.21
C ASN A 418 27.18 19.79 29.29
N LEU A 419 25.95 19.85 29.79
CA LEU A 419 25.58 20.78 30.87
C LEU A 419 26.41 20.56 32.14
N LYS A 420 26.78 19.31 32.47
CA LYS A 420 27.67 19.04 33.62
C LYS A 420 29.08 19.58 33.38
N VAL A 421 29.59 19.50 32.15
CA VAL A 421 30.89 20.09 31.79
C VAL A 421 30.83 21.61 31.94
N LEU A 422 29.81 22.25 31.36
CA LEU A 422 29.65 23.71 31.41
C LEU A 422 29.49 24.25 32.85
N ASN A 423 28.67 23.60 33.69
CA ASN A 423 28.54 23.99 35.10
C ASN A 423 29.84 23.79 35.89
N GLY A 424 30.73 22.92 35.42
CA GLY A 424 32.05 22.73 36.00
C GLY A 424 33.05 23.84 35.68
N LEU A 425 32.75 24.69 34.68
CA LEU A 425 33.57 25.84 34.28
C LEU A 425 33.12 27.15 34.96
N GLU A 426 31.93 27.18 35.55
CA GLU A 426 31.41 28.35 36.29
C GLU A 426 31.96 28.48 37.72
N ASN A 427 32.71 27.48 38.21
CA ASN A 427 33.33 27.45 39.54
C ASN A 427 34.84 27.38 39.42
#